data_AF-A0A538GVS0-F1
#
_entry.id   AF-A0A538GVS0-F1
#
_cell.length_a   1.000
_cell.length_b   1.000
_cell.length_c   1.000
_cell.angle_alpha   90.00
_cell.angle_beta   90.00
_cell.angle_gamma   90.00
#
_symmetry.space_group_name_H-M   'P 1'
#
loop_
_entity.id
_entity.type
_entity.pdbx_description
1 polymer ?
#
loop_
_entity_poly.entity_id
_entity_poly.type
_entity_poly.pdbx_seq_one_letter_code
_entity_poly.pdbx_strand_id
1 'polypeptide(L)'
;MDANGARELSNRLEAQQHWRQAAAVLRGEQSATDPDALEELREGLRRYGTETQETTMEGRPAVVTHRFCKRLRDERWEVTFEVERVEYFEDPAAQTS
;
A
#
# COMPACT_ATOMS: atom_id res chain seq x y z
N MET A 1 -4.12 8.36 30.96
CA MET A 1 -3.86 7.72 29.67
C MET A 1 -5.22 7.48 29.03
N ASP A 2 -5.51 8.10 27.91
CA ASP A 2 -6.81 8.00 27.24
C ASP A 2 -6.89 6.75 26.35
N ALA A 3 -8.11 6.36 25.99
CA ALA A 3 -8.36 5.19 25.14
C ALA A 3 -7.74 5.32 23.74
N ASN A 4 -7.48 6.56 23.30
CA ASN A 4 -6.87 6.81 21.99
C ASN A 4 -5.39 6.42 21.98
N GLY A 5 -4.63 6.81 23.01
CA GLY A 5 -3.22 6.43 23.13
C GLY A 5 -3.01 4.91 23.29
N ALA A 6 -3.91 4.23 24.01
CA ALA A 6 -3.85 2.76 24.13
C ALA A 6 -4.10 2.06 22.78
N ARG A 7 -5.03 2.58 21.98
CA ARG A 7 -5.34 2.06 20.65
C ARG A 7 -4.20 2.31 19.66
N GLU A 8 -3.63 3.50 19.66
CA GLU A 8 -2.47 3.84 18.81
C GLU A 8 -1.26 2.95 19.13
N LEU A 9 -0.98 2.72 20.42
CA LEU A 9 0.10 1.82 20.84
C LEU A 9 -0.17 0.38 20.39
N SER A 10 -1.40 -0.10 20.55
CA SER A 10 -1.80 -1.45 20.13
C SER A 10 -1.60 -1.65 18.63
N ASN A 11 -2.03 -0.67 17.81
CA ASN A 11 -1.85 -0.70 16.36
C ASN A 11 -0.36 -0.74 15.97
N ARG A 12 0.49 0.06 16.64
CA ARG A 12 1.94 0.06 16.38
C ARG A 12 2.59 -1.29 16.74
N LEU A 13 2.18 -1.90 17.84
CA LEU A 13 2.66 -3.22 18.24
C LEU A 13 2.21 -4.31 17.27
N GLU A 14 0.96 -4.27 16.81
CA GLU A 14 0.44 -5.19 15.80
C GLU A 14 1.23 -5.05 14.47
N ALA A 15 1.40 -3.82 13.99
CA ALA A 15 2.17 -3.54 12.79
C ALA A 15 3.62 -4.05 12.87
N GLN A 16 4.28 -3.87 14.02
CA GLN A 16 5.64 -4.34 14.25
C GLN A 16 5.71 -5.87 14.36
N GLN A 17 4.75 -6.49 15.05
CA GLN A 17 4.68 -7.96 15.14
C GLN A 17 4.46 -8.58 13.76
N HIS A 18 3.55 -8.01 12.98
CA HIS A 18 3.31 -8.43 11.60
C HIS A 18 4.60 -8.31 10.77
N TRP A 19 5.39 -7.24 10.93
CA TRP A 19 6.64 -7.06 10.15
C TRP A 19 7.65 -8.18 10.40
N ARG A 20 7.75 -8.61 11.65
CA ARG A 20 8.65 -9.68 12.08
C ARG A 20 8.23 -11.08 11.65
N GLN A 21 7.08 -11.25 10.97
CA GLN A 21 6.70 -12.53 10.38
C GLN A 21 7.62 -12.96 9.23
N ALA A 22 8.28 -12.01 8.55
CA ALA A 22 9.27 -12.32 7.53
C ALA A 22 10.54 -12.90 8.16
N ALA A 23 10.91 -14.13 7.80
CA ALA A 23 12.15 -14.73 8.27
C ALA A 23 13.38 -13.91 7.83
N ALA A 24 13.31 -13.28 6.66
CA ALA A 24 14.36 -12.36 6.19
C ALA A 24 14.58 -11.15 7.11
N VAL A 25 13.53 -10.67 7.81
CA VAL A 25 13.68 -9.63 8.84
C VAL A 25 14.42 -10.19 10.06
N LEU A 26 14.09 -11.41 10.48
CA LEU A 26 14.75 -12.06 11.62
C LEU A 26 16.21 -12.41 11.34
N ARG A 27 16.54 -12.76 10.09
CA ARG A 27 17.91 -13.03 9.63
C ARG A 27 18.73 -11.76 9.34
N GLY A 28 18.10 -10.58 9.37
CA GLY A 28 18.76 -9.30 9.07
C GLY A 28 18.96 -9.01 7.58
N GLU A 29 18.34 -9.78 6.69
CA GLU A 29 18.33 -9.57 5.23
C GLU A 29 17.37 -8.45 4.81
N GLN A 30 16.34 -8.20 5.62
CA GLN A 30 15.49 -7.02 5.53
C GLN A 30 15.57 -6.22 6.85
N SER A 31 15.29 -4.92 6.76
CA SER A 31 15.31 -4.01 7.92
C SER A 31 14.50 -4.57 9.09
N ALA A 32 15.02 -4.45 10.31
CA ALA A 32 14.36 -4.91 11.53
C ALA A 32 13.04 -4.17 11.83
N THR A 33 12.90 -2.96 11.29
CA THR A 33 11.70 -2.12 11.35
C THR A 33 11.19 -1.86 9.94
N ASP A 34 9.88 -1.78 9.78
CA ASP A 34 9.26 -1.34 8.52
C ASP A 34 9.75 0.09 8.22
N PRO A 35 10.44 0.34 7.10
CA PRO A 35 10.97 1.66 6.78
C PRO A 35 9.89 2.65 6.35
N ASP A 36 8.70 2.15 5.98
CA ASP A 36 7.61 2.95 5.43
C ASP A 36 6.52 3.22 6.47
N ALA A 37 5.82 4.35 6.30
CA ALA A 37 4.70 4.73 7.15
C ALA A 37 3.47 3.89 6.80
N LEU A 38 3.24 2.81 7.56
CA LEU A 38 2.06 1.96 7.39
C LEU A 38 0.77 2.74 7.66
N GLU A 39 -0.15 2.72 6.70
CA GLU A 39 -1.48 3.34 6.84
C GLU A 39 -2.53 2.33 7.31
N GLU A 40 -2.53 1.13 6.72
CA GLU A 40 -3.51 0.08 7.01
C GLU A 40 -2.86 -1.31 6.97
N LEU A 41 -3.23 -2.16 7.92
CA LEU A 41 -2.98 -3.61 7.86
C LEU A 41 -4.32 -4.31 7.65
N ARG A 42 -4.47 -5.04 6.53
CA ARG A 42 -5.69 -5.76 6.19
C ARG A 42 -5.34 -7.10 5.55
N GLU A 43 -5.87 -8.21 6.08
CA GLU A 43 -5.76 -9.54 5.45
C GLU A 43 -4.31 -9.97 5.10
N GLY A 44 -3.33 -9.62 5.93
CA GLY A 44 -1.92 -9.91 5.68
C GLY A 44 -1.26 -9.00 4.64
N LEU A 45 -2.00 -8.04 4.08
CA LEU A 45 -1.53 -6.98 3.20
C LEU A 45 -1.21 -5.73 4.03
N ARG A 46 0.00 -5.22 3.88
CA ARG A 46 0.41 -3.92 4.41
C ARG A 46 0.15 -2.87 3.34
N ARG A 47 -0.63 -1.84 3.65
CA ARG A 47 -0.95 -0.73 2.74
C ARG A 47 -0.32 0.55 3.25
N TYR A 48 0.28 1.27 2.33
CA TYR A 48 0.99 2.52 2.58
C TYR A 48 0.39 3.61 1.69
N GLY A 49 1.07 4.74 1.50
CA GLY A 49 0.58 5.85 0.68
C GLY A 49 0.20 5.49 -0.77
N THR A 50 -0.46 6.44 -1.42
CA THR A 50 -0.80 6.37 -2.85
C THR A 50 0.11 7.24 -3.70
N GLU A 51 0.22 6.86 -4.96
CA GLU A 51 0.82 7.66 -6.03
C GLU A 51 -0.17 7.76 -7.19
N THR A 52 -0.33 8.97 -7.73
CA THR A 52 -1.23 9.23 -8.86
C THR A 52 -0.41 9.61 -10.08
N GLN A 53 -0.72 9.00 -11.23
CA GLN A 53 -0.05 9.28 -12.51
C GLN A 53 -1.06 9.38 -13.65
N GLU A 54 -0.79 10.29 -14.58
CA GLU A 54 -1.48 10.30 -15.87
C GLU A 54 -0.87 9.24 -16.78
N THR A 55 -1.72 8.44 -17.42
CA THR A 55 -1.29 7.36 -18.31
C THR A 55 -2.38 7.04 -19.34
N THR A 56 -2.16 6.01 -20.15
CA THR A 56 -3.18 5.44 -21.04
C THR A 56 -3.57 4.06 -20.52
N MET A 57 -4.84 3.90 -20.15
CA MET A 57 -5.44 2.64 -19.71
C MET A 57 -6.44 2.19 -20.77
N GLU A 58 -6.36 0.95 -21.24
CA GLU A 58 -7.29 0.40 -22.24
C GLU A 58 -7.46 1.28 -23.50
N GLY A 59 -6.39 1.98 -23.91
CA GLY A 59 -6.38 2.88 -25.06
C GLY A 59 -6.97 4.27 -24.82
N ARG A 60 -7.37 4.59 -23.58
CA ARG A 60 -7.95 5.89 -23.20
C ARG A 60 -7.03 6.62 -22.23
N PRO A 61 -6.83 7.95 -22.39
CA PRO A 61 -6.16 8.75 -21.38
C PRO A 61 -6.88 8.60 -20.03
N ALA A 62 -6.11 8.39 -18.96
CA ALA A 62 -6.63 8.24 -17.60
C ALA A 62 -5.64 8.75 -16.55
N VAL A 63 -6.17 9.15 -15.40
CA VAL A 63 -5.44 9.31 -14.15
C VAL A 63 -5.58 8.00 -13.37
N VAL A 64 -4.46 7.36 -13.04
CA VAL A 64 -4.42 6.10 -12.27
C VAL A 64 -3.77 6.35 -10.93
N THR A 65 -4.46 6.01 -9.86
CA THR A 65 -3.94 6.01 -8.50
C THR A 65 -3.52 4.60 -8.11
N HIS A 66 -2.24 4.43 -7.83
CA HIS A 66 -1.66 3.20 -7.29
C HIS A 66 -1.51 3.29 -5.78
N ARG A 67 -1.80 2.20 -5.10
CA ARG A 67 -1.53 1.98 -3.69
C ARG A 67 -0.22 1.20 -3.56
N PHE A 68 0.73 1.73 -2.79
CA PHE A 68 1.91 0.96 -2.42
C PHE A 68 1.53 -0.05 -1.35
N CYS A 69 1.87 -1.30 -1.61
CA CYS A 69 1.54 -2.43 -0.76
C CYS A 69 2.78 -3.28 -0.49
N LYS A 70 2.78 -4.00 0.63
CA LYS A 70 3.71 -5.11 0.85
C LYS A 70 2.98 -6.39 1.23
N ARG A 71 3.41 -7.48 0.62
CA ARG A 71 2.91 -8.84 0.87
C ARG A 71 4.07 -9.72 1.33
N LEU A 72 3.77 -10.63 2.25
CA LEU A 72 4.74 -11.65 2.67
C LEU A 72 4.75 -12.76 1.61
N ARG A 73 5.88 -12.91 0.91
CA ARG A 73 6.13 -13.93 -0.11
C ARG A 73 7.54 -14.46 0.06
N ASP A 74 7.68 -15.79 0.03
CA ASP A 74 8.98 -16.47 0.15
C ASP A 74 9.83 -15.91 1.31
N GLU A 75 9.19 -15.82 2.48
CA GLU A 75 9.77 -15.33 3.73
C GLU A 75 10.20 -13.84 3.74
N ARG A 76 9.87 -13.08 2.69
CA ARG A 76 10.23 -11.68 2.50
C ARG A 76 9.02 -10.79 2.31
N TRP A 77 9.13 -9.54 2.74
CA TRP A 77 8.20 -8.51 2.33
C TRP A 77 8.55 -8.03 0.92
N GLU A 78 7.67 -8.29 -0.02
CA GLU A 78 7.77 -7.82 -1.39
C GLU A 78 6.87 -6.61 -1.61
N VAL A 79 7.38 -5.65 -2.38
CA VAL A 79 6.64 -4.47 -2.80
C VAL A 79 5.73 -4.83 -3.97
N THR A 80 4.48 -4.40 -3.87
CA THR A 80 3.49 -4.49 -4.95
C THR A 80 2.77 -3.17 -5.11
N PHE A 81 2.37 -2.83 -6.33
CA PHE A 81 1.52 -1.68 -6.61
C PHE A 81 0.14 -2.19 -7.03
N GLU A 82 -0.90 -1.78 -6.31
CA GLU A 82 -2.28 -2.13 -6.65
C GLU A 82 -2.99 -0.90 -7.21
N VAL A 83 -3.71 -1.07 -8.33
CA VAL A 83 -4.58 0.01 -8.84
C VAL A 83 -5.73 0.20 -7.87
N GLU A 84 -5.78 1.37 -7.24
CA GLU A 84 -6.84 1.72 -6.29
C GLU A 84 -7.96 2.51 -6.97
N ARG A 85 -7.61 3.35 -7.94
CA ARG A 85 -8.58 4.16 -8.70
C ARG A 85 -8.09 4.40 -10.12
N VAL A 86 -9.04 4.41 -11.05
CA VAL A 86 -8.85 4.86 -12.43
C VAL A 86 -9.91 5.90 -12.74
N GLU A 87 -9.48 7.07 -13.20
CA GLU A 87 -10.34 8.16 -13.65
C GLU A 87 -10.01 8.44 -15.11
N TYR A 88 -10.90 8.04 -16.02
CA TYR A 88 -10.73 8.32 -17.44
C TYR A 88 -10.96 9.80 -17.71
N PHE A 89 -10.12 10.41 -18.52
CA PHE A 89 -10.43 11.73 -19.05
C PHE A 89 -11.69 11.62 -19.94
N GLU A 90 -12.55 12.63 -19.89
CA GLU A 90 -13.70 12.70 -20.79
C GLU A 90 -13.22 12.69 -22.23
N ASP A 91 -13.86 11.87 -23.07
CA ASP A 91 -13.55 11.83 -24.49
C ASP A 91 -14.02 13.16 -25.11
N PRO A 92 -13.13 14.01 -25.64
CA PRO A 92 -13.55 15.24 -26.30
C PRO A 92 -14.48 14.96 -27.50
N ALA A 93 -14.53 13.74 -28.05
CA ALA A 93 -15.43 13.37 -29.13
C ALA A 93 -16.89 13.13 -28.68
N ALA A 94 -17.15 12.89 -27.39
CA ALA A 94 -18.49 12.59 -26.88
C ALA A 94 -19.39 13.84 -26.70
N GLN A 95 -18.82 15.05 -26.81
CA GLN A 95 -19.56 16.32 -26.68
C GLN A 95 -20.12 16.84 -28.02
N THR A 96 -19.93 16.09 -29.11
CA THR A 96 -20.43 16.43 -30.45
C THR A 96 -21.23 15.28 -31.04
N SER A 97 -22.45 15.05 -30.56
CA SER A 97 -23.50 14.28 -31.24
C SER A 97 -24.87 14.82 -30.89
#